data_AF-A0A7R9DKF4-F1
#
_entry.id   AF-A0A7R9DKF4-F1
#
_cell.length_a   1.000
_cell.length_b   1.000
_cell.length_c   1.000
_cell.angle_alpha   90.00
_cell.angle_beta   90.00
_cell.angle_gamma   90.00
#
_symmetry.space_group_name_H-M   'P 1'
#
loop_
_entity.id
_entity.type
_entity.pdbx_description
1 polymer ?
#
loop_
_entity_poly.entity_id
_entity_poly.type
_entity_poly.pdbx_seq_one_letter_code
_entity_poly.pdbx_strand_id
1 'polypeptide(L)'
;MLKYGPGLKPTWLQVNFNCWNSTEEIVTWLSKKGLGRQEEDFLELWDEFQTKALLKVEEANGGASLPIVLWTSGLTGKGHVEKYLDKERYIIQIWTTGSDELIGELVNKGYRIIVSNYDALYFDCGFGAWVGEGNNWCSPYIGWQKVYMNSPYDIVTKLGVNLTSDVRAQILGSEATLWTEQVDDSSVDGRLWPRSSAMAERLWSNPAEGWREAEYRMLHHRERLVQRGVQPESLEPLWCLQNQGYCYL
;
A
#
# COMPACT_ATOMS: atom_id res chain seq x y z
N MET A 1 -11.69 -13.00 -19.88
CA MET A 1 -10.69 -13.96 -19.38
C MET A 1 -9.35 -13.22 -19.37
N LEU A 2 -8.95 -12.70 -18.21
CA LEU A 2 -7.75 -11.88 -18.07
C LEU A 2 -6.51 -12.78 -18.30
N LYS A 3 -5.77 -12.52 -19.38
CA LYS A 3 -4.50 -13.21 -19.64
C LYS A 3 -3.40 -12.50 -18.87
N TYR A 4 -2.85 -13.17 -17.86
CA TYR A 4 -1.63 -12.75 -17.17
C TYR A 4 -0.43 -13.31 -17.94
N GLY A 5 0.33 -12.43 -18.58
CA GLY A 5 1.64 -12.76 -19.16
C GLY A 5 2.75 -12.69 -18.09
N PRO A 6 3.85 -13.44 -18.27
CA PRO A 6 4.99 -13.38 -17.35
C PRO A 6 5.60 -11.97 -17.35
N GLY A 7 5.72 -11.36 -16.15
CA GLY A 7 6.27 -10.02 -15.94
C GLY A 7 5.26 -8.88 -15.83
N LEU A 8 3.96 -9.14 -15.99
CA LEU A 8 2.92 -8.14 -15.74
C LEU A 8 2.68 -8.02 -14.23
N LYS A 9 3.03 -6.85 -13.66
CA LYS A 9 2.55 -6.45 -12.33
C LYS A 9 1.03 -6.51 -12.33
N PRO A 10 0.38 -6.99 -11.27
CA PRO A 10 -1.06 -7.00 -11.24
C PRO A 10 -1.62 -5.59 -11.31
N THR A 11 -2.61 -5.41 -12.17
CA THR A 11 -3.30 -4.13 -12.38
C THR A 11 -4.52 -3.99 -11.46
N TRP A 12 -4.56 -4.66 -10.30
CA TRP A 12 -5.77 -4.74 -9.45
C TRP A 12 -6.31 -3.37 -9.01
N LEU A 13 -5.41 -2.39 -8.86
CA LEU A 13 -5.74 -1.02 -8.47
C LEU A 13 -5.80 -0.05 -9.66
N GLN A 14 -5.71 -0.56 -10.89
CA GLN A 14 -5.72 0.23 -12.12
C GLN A 14 -7.03 -0.04 -12.88
N VAL A 15 -7.74 1.03 -13.20
CA VAL A 15 -8.86 0.97 -14.14
C VAL A 15 -8.34 0.48 -15.48
N ASN A 16 -8.93 -0.60 -15.99
CA ASN A 16 -8.52 -1.16 -17.28
C ASN A 16 -9.26 -0.47 -18.42
N PHE A 17 -8.58 0.44 -19.12
CA PHE A 17 -9.18 1.18 -20.23
C PHE A 17 -9.61 0.29 -21.40
N ASN A 18 -9.03 -0.89 -21.60
CA ASN A 18 -9.53 -1.83 -22.62
C ASN A 18 -10.95 -2.33 -22.30
N CYS A 19 -11.29 -2.46 -21.01
CA CYS A 19 -12.63 -2.85 -20.58
C CYS A 19 -13.67 -1.75 -20.90
N TRP A 20 -13.30 -0.49 -20.68
CA TRP A 20 -14.15 0.65 -21.05
C TRP A 20 -14.24 0.81 -22.56
N ASN A 21 -13.12 0.62 -23.24
CA ASN A 21 -13.02 0.72 -24.68
C ASN A 21 -13.81 -0.35 -25.44
N SER A 22 -14.15 -1.47 -24.79
CA SER A 22 -15.00 -2.53 -25.35
C SER A 22 -16.49 -2.34 -25.09
N THR A 23 -16.91 -1.26 -24.41
CA THR A 23 -18.31 -1.00 -24.05
C THR A 23 -18.89 0.12 -24.93
N GLU A 24 -19.97 -0.18 -25.66
CA GLU A 24 -20.55 0.74 -26.66
C GLU A 24 -21.08 2.03 -26.04
N GLU A 25 -21.74 1.94 -24.87
CA GLU A 25 -22.29 3.09 -24.16
C GLU A 25 -21.19 4.06 -23.73
N ILE A 26 -20.04 3.54 -23.31
CA ILE A 26 -18.88 4.33 -22.89
C ILE A 26 -18.25 5.03 -24.09
N VAL A 27 -17.99 4.29 -25.18
CA VAL A 27 -17.40 4.88 -26.40
C VAL A 27 -18.33 5.93 -27.01
N THR A 28 -19.65 5.69 -26.98
CA THR A 28 -20.66 6.68 -27.40
C THR A 28 -20.64 7.92 -26.52
N TRP A 29 -20.50 7.75 -25.20
CA TRP A 29 -20.39 8.88 -24.28
C TRP A 29 -19.15 9.73 -24.54
N LEU A 30 -17.98 9.10 -24.76
CA LEU A 30 -16.73 9.80 -25.11
C LEU A 30 -16.91 10.60 -26.40
N SER A 31 -17.45 9.99 -27.44
CA SER A 31 -17.71 10.65 -28.72
C SER A 31 -18.66 11.85 -28.58
N LYS A 32 -19.73 11.73 -27.77
CA LYS A 32 -20.66 12.84 -27.49
C LYS A 32 -20.01 13.99 -26.73
N LYS A 33 -18.97 13.72 -25.94
CA LYS A 33 -18.17 14.73 -25.23
C LYS A 33 -17.04 15.32 -26.10
N GLY A 34 -16.90 14.88 -27.35
CA GLY A 34 -15.81 15.28 -28.23
C GLY A 34 -14.46 14.67 -27.87
N LEU A 35 -14.46 13.63 -27.02
CA LEU A 35 -13.28 12.90 -26.60
C LEU A 35 -12.99 11.75 -27.56
N GLY A 36 -11.71 11.40 -27.66
CA GLY A 36 -11.24 10.26 -28.44
C GLY A 36 -11.35 8.94 -27.68
N ARG A 37 -10.35 8.08 -27.86
CA ARG A 37 -10.22 6.76 -27.21
C ARG A 37 -8.76 6.53 -26.78
N GLN A 38 -8.05 7.62 -26.48
CA GLN A 38 -6.70 7.60 -25.93
C GLN A 38 -6.74 7.53 -24.41
N GLU A 39 -5.59 7.30 -23.78
CA GLU A 39 -5.47 7.18 -22.32
C GLU A 39 -6.04 8.40 -21.60
N GLU A 40 -5.71 9.59 -22.08
CA GLU A 40 -6.14 10.87 -21.54
C GLU A 40 -7.66 11.04 -21.60
N ASP A 41 -8.30 10.56 -22.67
CA ASP A 41 -9.76 10.58 -22.83
C ASP A 41 -10.45 9.70 -21.79
N PHE A 42 -9.87 8.55 -21.47
CA PHE A 42 -10.39 7.67 -20.42
C PHE A 42 -10.11 8.21 -19.01
N LEU A 43 -9.04 8.99 -18.81
CA LEU A 43 -8.81 9.69 -17.55
C LEU A 43 -9.88 10.77 -17.29
N GLU A 44 -10.37 11.46 -18.32
CA GLU A 44 -11.53 12.38 -18.20
C GLU A 44 -12.80 11.63 -17.77
N LEU A 45 -13.04 10.44 -18.32
CA LEU A 45 -14.15 9.60 -17.88
C LEU A 45 -13.98 9.13 -16.42
N TRP A 46 -12.76 8.79 -16.03
CA TRP A 46 -12.47 8.41 -14.64
C TRP A 46 -12.68 9.59 -13.69
N ASP A 47 -12.24 10.79 -14.04
CA ASP A 47 -12.49 12.00 -13.25
C ASP A 47 -13.99 12.28 -13.08
N GLU A 48 -14.77 12.19 -14.17
CA GLU A 48 -16.23 12.33 -14.12
C GLU A 48 -16.87 11.31 -13.16
N PHE A 49 -16.42 10.05 -13.22
CA PHE A 49 -16.87 9.00 -12.30
C PHE A 49 -16.49 9.34 -10.85
N GLN A 50 -15.23 9.70 -10.62
CA GLN A 50 -14.69 9.98 -9.29
C GLN A 50 -15.39 11.17 -8.64
N THR A 51 -15.63 12.24 -9.41
CA THR A 51 -16.36 13.43 -8.96
C THR A 51 -17.80 13.09 -8.57
N LYS A 52 -18.50 12.31 -9.40
CA LYS A 52 -19.88 11.87 -9.08
C LYS A 52 -19.94 10.94 -7.88
N ALA A 53 -18.97 10.03 -7.75
CA ALA A 53 -18.87 9.13 -6.61
C ALA A 53 -18.62 9.91 -5.31
N LEU A 54 -17.73 10.92 -5.35
CA LEU A 54 -17.45 11.79 -4.21
C LEU A 54 -18.72 12.49 -3.71
N LEU A 55 -19.52 13.07 -4.62
CA LEU A 55 -20.78 13.72 -4.26
C LEU A 55 -21.76 12.77 -3.56
N LYS A 56 -21.78 11.50 -3.97
CA LYS A 56 -22.61 10.47 -3.32
C LYS A 56 -22.11 10.07 -1.94
N VAL A 57 -20.80 10.07 -1.72
CA VAL A 57 -20.22 9.87 -0.39
C VAL A 57 -20.59 11.03 0.53
N GLU A 58 -20.53 12.27 0.05
CA GLU A 58 -20.92 13.44 0.84
C GLU A 58 -22.41 13.44 1.17
N GLU A 59 -23.27 13.10 0.20
CA GLU A 59 -24.71 12.94 0.42
C GLU A 59 -24.98 11.89 1.50
N ALA A 60 -24.31 10.73 1.44
CA ALA A 60 -24.41 9.69 2.46
C ALA A 60 -23.89 10.13 3.84
N ASN A 61 -22.94 11.07 3.88
CA ASN A 61 -22.39 11.65 5.10
C ASN A 61 -23.12 12.93 5.56
N GLY A 62 -24.39 13.09 5.20
CA GLY A 62 -25.21 14.22 5.63
C GLY A 62 -24.76 15.57 5.08
N GLY A 63 -24.11 15.58 3.92
CA GLY A 63 -23.56 16.76 3.25
C GLY A 63 -22.22 17.24 3.80
N ALA A 64 -21.63 16.55 4.79
CA ALA A 64 -20.32 16.91 5.32
C ALA A 64 -19.19 16.35 4.45
N SER A 65 -18.25 17.20 4.07
CA SER A 65 -17.04 16.79 3.34
C SER A 65 -16.08 16.01 4.24
N LEU A 66 -15.49 14.95 3.69
CA LEU A 66 -14.49 14.11 4.32
C LEU A 66 -13.23 14.03 3.44
N PRO A 67 -12.04 13.83 4.05
CA PRO A 67 -10.87 13.37 3.31
C PRO A 67 -11.14 12.00 2.68
N ILE A 68 -10.77 11.82 1.42
CA ILE A 68 -10.93 10.55 0.70
C ILE A 68 -9.55 9.96 0.42
N VAL A 69 -9.40 8.66 0.65
CA VAL A 69 -8.17 7.93 0.33
C VAL A 69 -8.32 7.29 -1.05
N LEU A 70 -7.34 7.51 -1.93
CA LEU A 70 -7.21 6.82 -3.21
C LEU A 70 -5.84 6.16 -3.34
N TRP A 71 -5.80 4.99 -3.96
CA TRP A 71 -4.55 4.30 -4.26
C TRP A 71 -3.76 5.01 -5.36
N THR A 72 -2.43 4.88 -5.31
CA THR A 72 -1.57 5.22 -6.45
C THR A 72 -2.03 4.47 -7.71
N SER A 73 -2.36 5.19 -8.77
CA SER A 73 -2.95 4.65 -9.99
C SER A 73 -2.71 5.59 -11.18
N GLY A 74 -3.35 5.33 -12.33
CA GLY A 74 -3.29 6.23 -13.49
C GLY A 74 -3.81 7.64 -13.19
N LEU A 75 -4.88 7.76 -12.39
CA LEU A 75 -5.49 9.05 -12.02
C LEU A 75 -4.60 9.88 -11.08
N THR A 76 -3.92 9.22 -10.15
CA THR A 76 -2.99 9.86 -9.21
C THR A 76 -1.55 9.88 -9.74
N GLY A 77 -1.36 9.56 -11.02
CA GLY A 77 -0.05 9.41 -11.65
C GLY A 77 0.65 10.75 -11.85
N LYS A 78 1.93 10.67 -12.22
CA LYS A 78 2.77 11.82 -12.56
C LYS A 78 2.08 12.67 -13.63
N GLY A 79 1.94 13.97 -13.37
CA GLY A 79 1.27 14.91 -14.26
C GLY A 79 -0.26 14.84 -14.30
N HIS A 80 -0.90 13.88 -13.64
CA HIS A 80 -2.37 13.73 -13.63
C HIS A 80 -3.01 14.17 -12.31
N VAL A 81 -2.33 13.92 -11.18
CA VAL A 81 -2.92 14.09 -9.84
C VAL A 81 -3.48 15.51 -9.62
N GLU A 82 -2.75 16.57 -9.97
CA GLU A 82 -3.20 17.96 -9.80
C GLU A 82 -4.27 18.41 -10.79
N LYS A 83 -4.45 17.66 -11.89
CA LYS A 83 -5.49 17.96 -12.87
C LYS A 83 -6.87 17.54 -12.35
N TYR A 84 -6.93 16.41 -11.65
CA TYR A 84 -8.19 15.75 -11.29
C TYR A 84 -8.49 15.80 -9.78
N LEU A 85 -7.46 15.89 -8.92
CA LEU A 85 -7.62 15.71 -7.49
C LEU A 85 -7.16 16.96 -6.72
N ASP A 86 -7.96 17.38 -5.74
CA ASP A 86 -7.60 18.43 -4.79
C ASP A 86 -6.89 17.80 -3.57
N LYS A 87 -5.66 18.26 -3.27
CA LYS A 87 -4.85 17.78 -2.13
C LYS A 87 -5.51 17.99 -0.75
N GLU A 88 -6.39 18.98 -0.62
CA GLU A 88 -7.15 19.20 0.61
C GLU A 88 -8.24 18.13 0.79
N ARG A 89 -8.74 17.59 -0.32
CA ARG A 89 -9.79 16.56 -0.36
C ARG A 89 -9.23 15.15 -0.37
N TYR A 90 -8.09 14.92 -1.01
CA TYR A 90 -7.57 13.58 -1.28
C TYR A 90 -6.28 13.28 -0.51
N ILE A 91 -6.22 12.07 0.04
CA ILE A 91 -5.05 11.41 0.62
C ILE A 91 -4.66 10.29 -0.35
N ILE A 92 -3.37 10.15 -0.65
CA ILE A 92 -2.90 9.14 -1.59
C ILE A 92 -2.24 7.98 -0.83
N GLN A 93 -2.82 6.78 -0.95
CA GLN A 93 -2.24 5.56 -0.41
C GLN A 93 -1.28 4.93 -1.43
N ILE A 94 -0.01 4.87 -1.06
CA ILE A 94 1.08 4.45 -1.93
C ILE A 94 1.23 2.94 -1.85
N TRP A 95 1.07 2.24 -2.97
CA TRP A 95 1.43 0.82 -3.03
C TRP A 95 2.66 0.51 -3.86
N THR A 96 3.23 1.48 -4.59
CA THR A 96 4.46 1.31 -5.40
C THR A 96 5.68 0.96 -4.53
N THR A 97 6.87 0.73 -5.11
CA THR A 97 8.04 0.45 -4.27
C THR A 97 8.41 1.67 -3.44
N GLY A 98 9.08 1.48 -2.30
CA GLY A 98 9.60 2.57 -1.47
C GLY A 98 10.65 3.46 -2.15
N SER A 99 11.02 3.17 -3.40
CA SER A 99 11.96 3.92 -4.24
C SER A 99 11.29 4.61 -5.44
N ASP A 100 9.96 4.56 -5.55
CA ASP A 100 9.25 5.17 -6.67
C ASP A 100 9.23 6.69 -6.54
N GLU A 101 9.70 7.39 -7.57
CA GLU A 101 9.77 8.86 -7.62
C GLU A 101 8.40 9.53 -7.46
N LEU A 102 7.31 8.84 -7.78
CA LEU A 102 5.95 9.34 -7.60
C LEU A 102 5.69 9.74 -6.14
N ILE A 103 6.28 9.03 -5.17
CA ILE A 103 6.11 9.33 -3.75
C ILE A 103 6.67 10.73 -3.44
N GLY A 104 7.88 11.01 -3.91
CA GLY A 104 8.52 12.32 -3.73
C GLY A 104 7.77 13.43 -4.46
N GLU A 105 7.26 13.14 -5.66
CA GLU A 105 6.43 14.08 -6.42
C GLU A 105 5.13 14.46 -5.69
N LEU A 106 4.39 13.47 -5.18
CA LEU A 106 3.15 13.68 -4.44
C LEU A 106 3.36 14.54 -3.20
N VAL A 107 4.40 14.23 -2.42
CA VAL A 107 4.76 15.00 -1.23
C VAL A 107 5.17 16.43 -1.60
N ASN A 108 6.01 16.61 -2.63
CA ASN A 108 6.40 17.96 -3.10
C ASN A 108 5.22 18.79 -3.61
N LYS A 109 4.18 18.15 -4.16
CA LYS A 109 2.91 18.81 -4.57
C LYS A 109 1.97 19.08 -3.39
N GLY A 110 2.32 18.60 -2.20
CA GLY A 110 1.61 18.85 -0.95
C GLY A 110 0.49 17.87 -0.64
N TYR A 111 0.46 16.70 -1.29
CA TYR A 111 -0.50 15.65 -0.96
C TYR A 111 -0.13 14.97 0.35
N ARG A 112 -1.16 14.65 1.13
CA ARG A 112 -1.02 13.73 2.26
C ARG A 112 -0.93 12.30 1.75
N ILE A 113 -0.05 11.51 2.34
CA ILE A 113 0.20 10.13 1.92
C ILE A 113 0.06 9.14 3.07
N ILE A 114 -0.35 7.93 2.71
CA ILE A 114 -0.26 6.71 3.55
C ILE A 114 0.66 5.75 2.80
N VAL A 115 1.72 5.27 3.45
CA VAL A 115 2.70 4.39 2.80
C VAL A 115 2.31 2.92 2.99
N SER A 116 2.09 2.21 1.90
CA SER A 116 1.78 0.78 1.84
C SER A 116 2.64 0.08 0.78
N ASN A 117 3.90 0.49 0.65
CA ASN A 117 4.78 0.04 -0.44
C ASN A 117 4.92 -1.48 -0.51
N TYR A 118 4.62 -2.08 -1.67
CA TYR A 118 4.47 -3.54 -1.79
C TYR A 118 5.75 -4.31 -1.50
N ASP A 119 6.91 -3.67 -1.63
CA ASP A 119 8.19 -4.30 -1.33
C ASP A 119 8.45 -4.44 0.18
N ALA A 120 7.66 -3.82 1.07
CA ALA A 120 7.81 -3.98 2.52
C ALA A 120 6.50 -4.19 3.31
N LEU A 121 5.33 -3.89 2.74
CA LEU A 121 4.06 -3.84 3.50
C LEU A 121 2.92 -4.68 2.89
N TYR A 122 3.21 -5.52 1.90
CA TYR A 122 2.23 -6.49 1.38
C TYR A 122 2.42 -7.86 2.05
N PHE A 123 1.50 -8.23 2.94
CA PHE A 123 1.63 -9.40 3.81
C PHE A 123 1.14 -10.71 3.17
N ASP A 124 0.54 -10.62 1.99
CA ASP A 124 0.14 -11.74 1.13
C ASP A 124 1.30 -12.31 0.31
N CYS A 125 2.41 -11.60 0.16
CA CYS A 125 3.56 -12.00 -0.66
C CYS A 125 4.29 -13.25 -0.14
N GLY A 126 4.89 -14.01 -1.05
CA GLY A 126 5.81 -15.10 -0.74
C GLY A 126 5.24 -16.51 -0.83
N PHE A 127 3.97 -16.64 -1.17
CA PHE A 127 3.27 -17.93 -1.24
C PHE A 127 3.26 -18.47 -2.68
N GLY A 128 2.72 -19.67 -2.87
CA GLY A 128 2.56 -20.25 -4.21
C GLY A 128 1.64 -19.41 -5.10
N ALA A 129 1.81 -19.48 -6.41
CA ALA A 129 0.88 -18.85 -7.34
C ALA A 129 -0.52 -19.46 -7.19
N TRP A 130 -1.57 -18.63 -7.18
CA TRP A 130 -2.96 -19.09 -7.18
C TRP A 130 -3.54 -19.19 -8.61
N VAL A 131 -2.85 -18.63 -9.61
CA VAL A 131 -3.04 -18.93 -11.04
C VAL A 131 -1.71 -19.39 -11.61
N GLY A 132 -1.68 -20.56 -12.25
CA GLY A 132 -0.48 -21.10 -12.87
C GLY A 132 0.47 -21.77 -11.86
N GLU A 133 1.77 -21.58 -12.06
CA GLU A 133 2.84 -22.25 -11.31
C GLU A 133 3.82 -21.22 -10.71
N GLY A 134 4.65 -21.65 -9.76
CA GLY A 134 5.65 -20.80 -9.09
C GLY A 134 5.10 -20.10 -7.85
N ASN A 135 5.50 -18.85 -7.66
CA ASN A 135 5.11 -18.02 -6.52
C ASN A 135 4.17 -16.88 -6.93
N ASN A 136 3.44 -16.32 -5.96
CA ASN A 136 2.61 -15.15 -6.19
C ASN A 136 3.46 -13.91 -6.54
N TRP A 137 2.80 -12.91 -7.14
CA TRP A 137 3.44 -11.85 -7.93
C TRP A 137 4.44 -10.96 -7.17
N CYS A 138 4.25 -10.75 -5.87
CA CYS A 138 5.08 -9.85 -5.05
C CYS A 138 6.07 -10.60 -4.17
N SER A 139 6.27 -11.90 -4.41
CA SER A 139 7.28 -12.70 -3.73
C SER A 139 8.69 -12.08 -3.84
N PRO A 140 9.56 -12.24 -2.83
CA PRO A 140 9.49 -13.20 -1.71
C PRO A 140 8.62 -12.78 -0.53
N TYR A 141 8.48 -13.67 0.47
CA TYR A 141 7.83 -13.35 1.74
C TYR A 141 8.56 -12.20 2.46
N ILE A 142 7.79 -11.26 2.97
CA ILE A 142 8.33 -10.09 3.67
C ILE A 142 8.49 -10.42 5.15
N GLY A 143 9.75 -10.56 5.59
CA GLY A 143 10.09 -10.77 7.00
C GLY A 143 9.89 -9.51 7.85
N TRP A 144 9.66 -9.70 9.16
CA TRP A 144 9.42 -8.61 10.12
C TRP A 144 10.57 -7.60 10.17
N GLN A 145 11.80 -8.03 9.89
CA GLN A 145 12.98 -7.17 9.82
C GLN A 145 12.84 -6.13 8.71
N LYS A 146 12.33 -6.53 7.52
CA LYS A 146 12.13 -5.61 6.40
C LYS A 146 11.02 -4.60 6.71
N VAL A 147 9.93 -5.07 7.34
CA VAL A 147 8.83 -4.22 7.83
C VAL A 147 9.36 -3.20 8.84
N TYR A 148 10.15 -3.64 9.83
CA TYR A 148 10.70 -2.79 10.88
C TYR A 148 11.62 -1.69 10.32
N MET A 149 12.38 -1.99 9.27
CA MET A 149 13.29 -1.04 8.63
C MET A 149 12.58 -0.08 7.65
N ASN A 150 11.28 -0.27 7.38
CA ASN A 150 10.52 0.51 6.42
C ASN A 150 10.00 1.82 7.04
N SER A 151 10.88 2.80 7.18
CA SER A 151 10.53 4.15 7.64
C SER A 151 9.92 4.98 6.50
N PRO A 152 8.67 5.50 6.64
CA PRO A 152 8.07 6.36 5.62
C PRO A 152 8.81 7.71 5.50
N TYR A 153 9.45 8.19 6.58
CA TYR A 153 10.29 9.39 6.57
C TYR A 153 11.58 9.16 5.78
N ASP A 154 12.20 7.98 5.92
CA ASP A 154 13.44 7.64 5.21
C ASP A 154 13.17 7.46 3.72
N ILE A 155 12.03 6.87 3.35
CA ILE A 155 11.56 6.75 1.96
C ILE A 155 11.54 8.13 1.30
N VAL A 156 10.83 9.08 1.91
CA VAL A 156 10.66 10.43 1.37
C VAL A 156 12.00 11.19 1.32
N THR A 157 12.85 11.04 2.34
CA THR A 157 14.19 11.66 2.37
C THR A 157 15.12 11.12 1.27
N LYS A 158 15.11 9.80 1.05
CA LYS A 158 15.91 9.14 -0.01
C LYS A 158 15.48 9.58 -1.41
N LEU A 159 14.25 10.02 -1.57
CA LEU A 159 13.71 10.59 -2.81
C LEU A 159 13.95 12.10 -2.94
N GLY A 160 14.83 12.68 -2.12
CA GLY A 160 15.29 14.06 -2.23
C GLY A 160 14.34 15.10 -1.62
N VAL A 161 13.33 14.67 -0.87
CA VAL A 161 12.42 15.59 -0.17
C VAL A 161 12.98 15.94 1.20
N ASN A 162 13.03 17.24 1.51
CA ASN A 162 13.47 17.73 2.81
C ASN A 162 12.36 17.55 3.87
N LEU A 163 12.66 16.91 5.00
CA LEU A 163 11.70 16.64 6.09
C LEU A 163 11.40 17.86 6.97
N THR A 164 10.80 18.90 6.39
CA THR A 164 10.23 20.04 7.12
C THR A 164 9.05 19.62 8.00
N SER A 165 8.58 20.51 8.88
CA SER A 165 7.37 20.27 9.69
C SER A 165 6.16 19.92 8.83
N ASP A 166 6.00 20.60 7.70
CA ASP A 166 4.84 20.47 6.83
C ASP A 166 4.90 19.15 6.06
N VAL A 167 6.08 18.75 5.58
CA VAL A 167 6.30 17.44 4.95
C VAL A 167 6.04 16.31 5.95
N ARG A 168 6.47 16.47 7.21
CA ARG A 168 6.16 15.47 8.25
C ARG A 168 4.66 15.34 8.49
N ALA A 169 3.91 16.44 8.45
CA ALA A 169 2.46 16.44 8.59
C ALA A 169 1.73 15.84 7.37
N GLN A 170 2.35 15.84 6.19
CA GLN A 170 1.82 15.18 4.99
C GLN A 170 1.93 13.65 5.07
N ILE A 171 2.94 13.12 5.75
CA ILE A 171 3.13 11.68 5.93
C ILE A 171 2.26 11.21 7.10
N LEU A 172 1.06 10.69 6.79
CA LEU A 172 0.09 10.30 7.82
C LEU A 172 0.46 8.99 8.54
N GLY A 173 1.30 8.16 7.91
CA GLY A 173 1.79 6.91 8.48
C GLY A 173 1.97 5.83 7.41
N SER A 174 1.84 4.59 7.84
CA SER A 174 1.89 3.42 6.97
C SER A 174 0.77 2.44 7.30
N GLU A 175 0.38 1.65 6.30
CA GLU A 175 -0.60 0.58 6.45
C GLU A 175 -0.07 -0.71 5.82
N ALA A 176 0.01 -1.76 6.62
CA ALA A 176 0.27 -3.11 6.14
C ALA A 176 -0.99 -3.65 5.47
N THR A 177 -0.85 -4.13 4.25
CA THR A 177 -1.96 -4.63 3.43
C THR A 177 -1.94 -6.14 3.43
N LEU A 178 -3.11 -6.74 3.62
CA LEU A 178 -3.31 -8.17 3.53
C LEU A 178 -4.38 -8.44 2.48
N TRP A 179 -3.95 -8.59 1.23
CA TRP A 179 -4.83 -9.06 0.16
C TRP A 179 -5.19 -10.54 0.39
N THR A 180 -6.42 -10.91 0.05
CA THR A 180 -7.04 -12.14 0.56
C THR A 180 -7.27 -13.20 -0.51
N GLU A 181 -6.59 -13.14 -1.66
CA GLU A 181 -6.66 -14.21 -2.68
C GLU A 181 -6.26 -15.58 -2.12
N GLN A 182 -5.40 -15.60 -1.10
CA GLN A 182 -4.88 -16.82 -0.45
C GLN A 182 -4.95 -16.72 1.08
N VAL A 183 -5.93 -15.98 1.62
CA VAL A 183 -6.10 -15.75 3.05
C VAL A 183 -7.58 -15.85 3.44
N ASP A 184 -7.82 -16.49 4.56
CA ASP A 184 -9.12 -16.66 5.19
C ASP A 184 -8.98 -16.63 6.73
N ASP A 185 -10.06 -16.93 7.44
CA ASP A 185 -10.11 -16.97 8.90
C ASP A 185 -9.06 -17.90 9.53
N SER A 186 -8.64 -18.96 8.81
CA SER A 186 -7.67 -19.94 9.32
C SER A 186 -6.23 -19.42 9.31
N SER A 187 -5.95 -18.40 8.50
CA SER A 187 -4.59 -17.95 8.19
C SER A 187 -4.33 -16.48 8.52
N VAL A 188 -5.39 -15.67 8.72
CA VAL A 188 -5.30 -14.22 8.95
C VAL A 188 -4.35 -13.84 10.10
N ASP A 189 -4.38 -14.58 11.21
CA ASP A 189 -3.54 -14.28 12.37
C ASP A 189 -2.05 -14.44 12.07
N GLY A 190 -1.67 -15.56 11.45
CA GLY A 190 -0.28 -15.81 11.05
C GLY A 190 0.19 -14.82 9.98
N ARG A 191 -0.71 -14.37 9.09
CA ARG A 191 -0.34 -13.35 8.08
C ARG A 191 -0.05 -12.00 8.72
N LEU A 192 -0.87 -11.56 9.66
CA LEU A 192 -0.71 -10.25 10.30
C LEU A 192 0.39 -10.25 11.36
N TRP A 193 0.41 -11.27 12.22
CA TRP A 193 1.19 -11.25 13.44
C TRP A 193 2.39 -12.21 13.38
N PRO A 194 3.57 -11.82 13.88
CA PRO A 194 3.88 -10.57 14.59
C PRO A 194 4.39 -9.44 13.69
N ARG A 195 4.35 -9.58 12.36
CA ARG A 195 4.90 -8.58 11.43
C ARG A 195 4.26 -7.20 11.59
N SER A 196 2.95 -7.12 11.84
CA SER A 196 2.25 -5.87 12.15
C SER A 196 2.81 -5.18 13.40
N SER A 197 3.32 -5.92 14.39
CA SER A 197 3.95 -5.33 15.58
C SER A 197 5.26 -4.62 15.24
N ALA A 198 5.98 -5.06 14.20
CA ALA A 198 7.18 -4.38 13.72
C ALA A 198 6.84 -3.02 13.10
N MET A 199 5.78 -2.97 12.29
CA MET A 199 5.24 -1.72 11.75
C MET A 199 4.74 -0.80 12.87
N ALA A 200 4.05 -1.37 13.87
CA ALA A 200 3.51 -0.59 14.98
C ALA A 200 4.62 0.17 15.73
N GLU A 201 5.74 -0.48 16.05
CA GLU A 201 6.87 0.20 16.70
C GLU A 201 7.51 1.25 15.78
N ARG A 202 7.70 0.92 14.50
CA ARG A 202 8.21 1.88 13.50
C ARG A 202 7.37 3.16 13.45
N LEU A 203 6.05 3.04 13.43
CA LEU A 203 5.15 4.20 13.37
C LEU A 203 5.00 4.92 14.72
N TRP A 204 5.13 4.19 15.83
CA TRP A 204 4.91 4.75 17.16
C TRP A 204 6.11 5.54 17.69
N SER A 205 7.30 4.95 17.67
CA SER A 205 8.52 5.56 18.24
C SER A 205 9.55 5.96 17.20
N ASN A 206 9.41 5.48 15.96
CA ASN A 206 10.34 5.70 14.85
C ASN A 206 11.83 5.62 15.26
N PRO A 207 12.29 4.45 15.75
CA PRO A 207 13.63 4.29 16.31
C PRO A 207 14.71 4.52 15.25
N ALA A 208 15.82 5.14 15.66
CA ALA A 208 16.99 5.33 14.80
C ALA A 208 17.77 4.02 14.61
N GLU A 209 17.66 3.13 15.59
CA GLU A 209 18.28 1.82 15.60
C GLU A 209 17.59 0.85 14.62
N GLY A 210 18.37 -0.14 14.17
CA GLY A 210 17.87 -1.20 13.29
C GLY A 210 17.09 -2.29 14.02
N TRP A 211 16.54 -3.23 13.26
CA TRP A 211 15.73 -4.34 13.78
C TRP A 211 16.47 -5.23 14.78
N ARG A 212 17.80 -5.31 14.72
CA ARG A 212 18.62 -6.13 15.65
C ARG A 212 18.41 -5.72 17.11
N GLU A 213 18.31 -4.42 17.39
CA GLU A 213 18.05 -3.90 18.74
C GLU A 213 16.59 -4.17 19.21
N ALA A 214 15.71 -4.52 18.29
CA ALA A 214 14.31 -4.87 18.57
C ALA A 214 14.06 -6.38 18.66
N GLU A 215 15.02 -7.22 18.26
CA GLU A 215 14.88 -8.67 18.12
C GLU A 215 14.32 -9.32 19.39
N TYR A 216 14.98 -9.13 20.54
CA TYR A 216 14.53 -9.76 21.79
C TYR A 216 13.14 -9.30 22.23
N ARG A 217 12.80 -8.02 22.00
CA ARG A 217 11.48 -7.48 22.34
C ARG A 217 10.40 -8.00 21.39
N MET A 218 10.73 -8.16 20.11
CA MET A 218 9.86 -8.76 19.09
C MET A 218 9.56 -10.22 19.43
N LEU A 219 10.57 -11.03 19.76
CA LEU A 219 10.41 -12.44 20.16
C LEU A 219 9.53 -12.55 21.41
N HIS A 220 9.77 -11.73 22.43
CA HIS A 220 8.93 -11.71 23.64
C HIS A 220 7.49 -11.26 23.34
N HIS A 221 7.31 -10.25 22.50
CA HIS A 221 5.99 -9.76 22.12
C HIS A 221 5.18 -10.80 21.35
N ARG A 222 5.83 -11.59 20.48
CA ARG A 222 5.19 -12.72 19.81
C ARG A 222 4.61 -13.73 20.80
N GLU A 223 5.36 -14.10 21.84
CA GLU A 223 4.84 -14.98 22.91
C GLU A 223 3.67 -14.35 23.67
N ARG A 224 3.70 -13.03 23.89
CA ARG A 224 2.58 -12.30 24.49
C ARG A 224 1.32 -12.36 23.62
N LEU A 225 1.44 -12.35 22.29
CA LEU A 225 0.31 -12.52 21.37
C LEU A 225 -0.27 -13.94 21.48
N VAL A 226 0.57 -14.97 21.51
CA VAL A 226 0.15 -16.37 21.74
C VAL A 226 -0.63 -16.50 23.06
N GLN A 227 -0.10 -15.93 24.15
CA GLN A 227 -0.78 -15.94 25.46
C GLN A 227 -2.14 -15.21 25.46
N ARG A 228 -2.38 -14.35 24.47
CA ARG A 228 -3.65 -13.62 24.29
C ARG A 228 -4.62 -14.32 23.34
N GLY A 229 -4.29 -15.52 22.86
CA GLY A 229 -5.13 -16.31 21.97
C GLY A 229 -5.04 -15.91 20.49
N VAL A 230 -4.10 -15.04 20.12
CA VAL A 230 -3.73 -14.80 18.71
C VAL A 230 -2.85 -15.96 18.26
N GLN A 231 -2.93 -16.34 16.99
CA GLN A 231 -2.09 -17.38 16.38
C GLN A 231 -0.98 -16.79 15.49
N PRO A 232 0.02 -16.08 16.05
CA PRO A 232 1.07 -15.43 15.27
C PRO A 232 2.05 -16.47 14.69
N GLU A 233 2.67 -16.10 13.57
CA GLU A 233 3.78 -16.85 13.00
C GLU A 233 4.93 -17.03 14.00
N SER A 234 5.62 -18.15 13.86
CA SER A 234 6.87 -18.39 14.60
C SER A 234 8.00 -17.64 13.91
N LEU A 235 8.80 -16.90 14.67
CA LEU A 235 9.93 -16.14 14.11
C LEU A 235 11.22 -16.96 14.11
N GLU A 236 11.51 -17.61 15.23
CA GLU A 236 12.77 -18.29 15.50
C GLU A 236 12.53 -19.53 16.38
N PRO A 237 13.51 -20.46 16.46
CA PRO A 237 13.49 -21.48 17.50
C PRO A 237 13.40 -20.85 18.89
N LEU A 238 12.56 -21.42 19.78
CA LEU A 238 12.41 -20.97 21.17
C LEU A 238 13.76 -20.88 21.92
N TRP A 239 14.73 -21.70 21.51
CA TRP A 239 16.09 -21.66 22.03
C TRP A 239 16.75 -20.27 21.91
N CYS A 240 16.52 -19.54 20.82
CA CYS A 240 17.07 -18.21 20.60
C CYS A 240 16.52 -17.19 21.61
N LEU A 241 15.23 -17.27 21.94
CA LEU A 241 14.62 -16.45 23.00
C LEU A 241 15.22 -16.76 24.38
N GLN A 242 15.54 -18.03 24.65
CA GLN A 242 16.11 -18.47 25.93
C GLN A 242 17.63 -18.22 26.05
N ASN A 243 18.33 -18.08 24.93
CA ASN A 243 19.78 -17.97 24.85
C ASN A 243 20.17 -16.80 23.95
N GLN A 244 19.86 -15.58 24.42
CA GLN A 244 20.15 -14.34 23.72
C GLN A 244 21.65 -14.22 23.37
N GLY A 245 21.95 -13.72 22.17
CA GLY A 245 23.31 -13.54 21.67
C GLY A 245 23.93 -14.75 20.97
N TYR A 246 23.22 -15.88 20.88
CA TYR A 246 23.73 -17.09 20.22
C TYR A 246 23.11 -17.40 18.85
N CYS A 247 22.02 -16.74 18.47
CA CYS A 247 21.40 -16.88 17.14
C CYS A 247 21.71 -15.64 16.30
N TYR A 248 22.79 -15.68 15.51
CA TYR A 248 23.17 -14.58 14.63
C TYR A 248 23.78 -15.11 13.33
N LEU A 249 23.69 -14.30 12.27
CA LEU A 249 24.38 -14.47 10.99
C LEU A 249 25.53 -13.48 10.88
#